data_AF-A0A354M5X4-F1
#
_entry.id   AF-A0A354M5X4-F1
#
_cell.length_a   1.000
_cell.length_b   1.000
_cell.length_c   1.000
_cell.angle_alpha   90.00
_cell.angle_beta   90.00
_cell.angle_gamma   90.00
#
_symmetry.space_group_name_H-M   'P 1'
#
loop_
_entity.id
_entity.type
_entity.pdbx_description
1 polymer ?
#
loop_
_entity_poly.entity_id
_entity_poly.type
_entity_poly.pdbx_seq_one_letter_code
_entity_poly.pdbx_strand_id
1 'polypeptide(L)'
;MKTIQEPIIGGFFATLALLLVSFIENISGSFNYISPIFLSSIADDSILGAFFLQLIAGWIFAFLYSLFFIKILSWAKNDWIRGLIYGIVIAILMEIGLYIAVDNIILPNLILDTIGMLIAYGIFGIVLGAFIPLSKREK
;
A
#
# COMPACT_ATOMS: atom_id res chain seq x y z
N MET A 1 -1.66 24.67 5.35
CA MET A 1 -0.70 24.17 4.33
C MET A 1 -0.05 22.83 4.71
N LYS A 2 0.27 22.55 5.99
CA LYS A 2 0.85 21.25 6.41
C LYS A 2 -0.06 20.03 6.15
N THR A 3 -1.37 20.21 6.19
CA THR A 3 -2.39 19.17 6.01
C THR A 3 -2.37 18.46 4.65
N ILE A 4 -1.87 19.13 3.60
CA ILE A 4 -1.76 18.56 2.23
C ILE A 4 -0.35 18.05 1.94
N GLN A 5 0.68 18.62 2.57
CA GLN A 5 2.07 18.20 2.37
C GLN A 5 2.35 16.80 2.95
N GLU A 6 1.79 16.48 4.12
CA GLU A 6 2.00 15.19 4.78
C GLU A 6 1.50 14.01 3.91
N PRO A 7 0.28 14.02 3.33
CA PRO A 7 -0.15 12.98 2.40
C PRO A 7 0.70 12.85 1.14
N ILE A 8 1.19 13.95 0.58
CA ILE A 8 2.02 13.92 -0.63
C ILE A 8 3.36 13.25 -0.34
N ILE A 9 4.05 13.69 0.72
CA ILE A 9 5.36 13.16 1.11
C ILE A 9 5.20 11.72 1.62
N GLY A 10 4.23 11.49 2.49
CA GLY A 10 3.95 10.16 3.06
C GLY A 10 3.56 9.15 1.99
N GLY A 11 2.69 9.52 1.04
CA GLY A 11 2.33 8.65 -0.07
C GLY A 11 3.51 8.36 -1.01
N PHE A 12 4.38 9.35 -1.28
CA PHE A 12 5.59 9.13 -2.07
C PHE A 12 6.51 8.09 -1.42
N PHE A 13 6.86 8.27 -0.14
CA PHE A 13 7.76 7.33 0.55
C PHE A 13 7.13 5.96 0.81
N ALA A 14 5.83 5.92 1.13
CA ALA A 14 5.12 4.66 1.29
C ALA A 14 5.10 3.86 -0.02
N THR A 15 4.84 4.52 -1.15
CA THR A 15 4.92 3.87 -2.47
C THR A 15 6.32 3.40 -2.80
N LEU A 16 7.37 4.18 -2.52
CA LEU A 16 8.74 3.72 -2.73
C LEU A 16 9.06 2.48 -1.90
N ALA A 17 8.61 2.43 -0.64
CA ALA A 17 8.78 1.27 0.20
C ALA A 17 8.04 0.04 -0.36
N LEU A 18 6.81 0.22 -0.83
CA LEU A 18 6.04 -0.84 -1.48
C LEU A 18 6.74 -1.36 -2.74
N LEU A 19 7.20 -0.46 -3.61
CA LEU A 19 7.93 -0.81 -4.83
C LEU A 19 9.24 -1.54 -4.53
N LEU A 20 9.96 -1.14 -3.47
CA LEU A 20 11.17 -1.82 -3.03
C LEU A 20 10.87 -3.25 -2.57
N VAL A 21 9.81 -3.45 -1.79
CA VAL A 21 9.39 -4.79 -1.35
C VAL A 21 8.98 -5.66 -2.54
N SER A 22 8.23 -5.11 -3.50
CA SER A 22 7.88 -5.81 -4.73
C SER A 22 9.10 -6.12 -5.60
N PHE A 23 10.09 -5.22 -5.67
CA PHE A 23 11.34 -5.47 -6.40
C PHE A 23 12.16 -6.59 -5.77
N ILE A 24 12.31 -6.59 -4.44
CA ILE A 24 12.99 -7.67 -3.71
C ILE A 24 12.30 -9.01 -3.97
N GLU A 25 10.97 -9.04 -3.88
CA GLU A 25 10.19 -10.25 -4.16
C GLU A 25 10.36 -10.74 -5.61
N ASN A 26 10.38 -9.83 -6.59
CA ASN A 26 10.57 -10.21 -7.99
C ASN A 26 11.91 -10.93 -8.22
N ILE A 27 12.95 -10.56 -7.46
CA ILE A 27 14.27 -11.23 -7.52
C ILE A 27 14.26 -12.54 -6.71
N SER A 28 13.63 -12.56 -5.53
CA SER A 28 13.73 -13.70 -4.61
C SER A 28 12.71 -14.81 -4.87
N GLY A 29 11.54 -14.49 -5.45
CA GLY A 29 10.43 -15.41 -5.67
C GLY A 29 9.95 -16.12 -4.39
N SER A 30 10.12 -15.47 -3.23
CA SER A 30 9.93 -16.09 -1.91
C SER A 30 8.46 -16.32 -1.56
N PHE A 31 7.61 -15.37 -1.92
CA PHE A 31 6.17 -15.40 -1.66
C PHE A 31 5.36 -15.62 -2.95
N ASN A 32 5.97 -15.36 -4.12
CA ASN A 32 5.36 -15.36 -5.44
C ASN A 32 4.04 -14.57 -5.48
N TYR A 33 3.95 -13.51 -4.68
CA TYR A 33 2.72 -12.76 -4.59
C TYR A 33 2.52 -11.94 -5.87
N ILE A 34 1.28 -11.88 -6.34
CA ILE A 34 0.92 -11.00 -7.45
C ILE A 34 0.98 -9.60 -6.86
N SER A 35 2.10 -8.91 -7.08
CA SER A 35 2.17 -7.49 -6.79
C SER A 35 0.99 -6.86 -7.50
N PRO A 36 0.11 -6.12 -6.79
CA PRO A 36 -1.02 -5.45 -7.39
C PRO A 36 -0.49 -4.22 -8.11
N ILE A 37 0.33 -4.49 -9.11
CA ILE A 37 0.52 -3.68 -10.28
C ILE A 37 -0.82 -3.80 -11.03
N PHE A 38 -1.89 -3.27 -10.46
CA PHE A 38 -3.22 -3.12 -11.11
C PHE A 38 -3.15 -2.22 -12.35
N LEU A 39 -1.94 -1.77 -12.69
CA LEU A 39 -1.64 -0.75 -13.65
C LEU A 39 -0.61 -1.23 -14.67
N SER A 40 -0.03 -2.44 -14.55
CA SER A 40 0.81 -3.01 -15.62
C SER A 40 -0.04 -3.42 -16.81
N SER A 41 -1.27 -3.92 -16.56
CA SER A 41 -2.25 -4.19 -17.62
C SER A 41 -2.77 -2.92 -18.30
N ILE A 42 -2.61 -1.75 -17.68
CA ILE A 42 -2.98 -0.43 -18.23
C ILE A 42 -1.76 0.29 -18.84
N ALA A 43 -0.55 -0.04 -18.38
CA ALA A 43 0.68 0.64 -18.79
C ALA A 43 1.37 0.00 -20.01
N ASP A 44 0.77 -1.00 -20.69
CA ASP A 44 1.31 -1.67 -21.88
C ASP A 44 2.82 -1.97 -21.76
N ASP A 45 3.21 -2.67 -20.69
CA ASP A 45 4.61 -3.02 -20.35
C ASP A 45 5.57 -1.84 -20.06
N SER A 46 5.07 -0.61 -19.98
CA SER A 46 5.87 0.56 -19.59
C SER A 46 6.17 0.57 -18.10
N ILE A 47 7.42 0.25 -17.74
CA ILE A 47 7.95 0.36 -16.37
C ILE A 47 7.68 1.75 -15.79
N LEU A 48 7.86 2.79 -16.60
CA LEU A 48 7.70 4.18 -16.21
C LEU A 48 6.21 4.54 -16.00
N GLY A 49 5.33 4.01 -16.84
CA GLY A 49 3.88 4.15 -16.69
C GLY A 49 3.37 3.47 -15.41
N ALA A 50 3.77 2.21 -15.20
CA ALA A 50 3.42 1.46 -13.99
C ALA A 50 3.92 2.15 -12.71
N PHE A 51 5.13 2.71 -12.74
CA PHE A 51 5.68 3.50 -11.63
C PHE A 51 4.81 4.72 -11.28
N PHE A 52 4.47 5.55 -12.28
CA PHE A 52 3.67 6.76 -12.02
C PHE A 52 2.25 6.43 -11.56
N LEU A 53 1.66 5.39 -12.13
CA LEU A 53 0.33 4.95 -11.72
C LEU A 53 0.34 4.43 -10.27
N GLN A 54 1.38 3.70 -9.85
CA GLN A 54 1.55 3.30 -8.45
C GLN A 54 1.77 4.50 -7.52
N LEU A 55 2.47 5.54 -8.01
CA LEU A 55 2.67 6.78 -7.26
C LEU A 55 1.34 7.51 -7.03
N ILE A 56 0.52 7.63 -8.08
CA ILE A 56 -0.81 8.23 -8.00
C ILE A 56 -1.69 7.43 -7.03
N ALA A 57 -1.72 6.11 -7.15
CA ALA A 57 -2.47 5.24 -6.24
C ALA A 57 -2.02 5.41 -4.78
N GLY A 58 -0.71 5.46 -4.54
CA GLY A 58 -0.16 5.70 -3.22
C GLY A 58 -0.56 7.04 -2.61
N TRP A 59 -0.60 8.11 -3.41
CA TRP A 59 -1.15 9.39 -2.96
C TRP A 59 -2.63 9.30 -2.64
N ILE A 60 -3.43 8.63 -3.47
CA ILE A 60 -4.87 8.43 -3.18
C ILE A 60 -5.04 7.75 -1.83
N PHE A 61 -4.31 6.65 -1.58
CA PHE A 61 -4.34 5.97 -0.28
C PHE A 61 -3.83 6.84 0.87
N ALA A 62 -2.78 7.63 0.66
CA ALA A 62 -2.29 8.56 1.66
C ALA A 62 -3.32 9.65 2.03
N PHE A 63 -4.04 10.16 1.03
CA PHE A 63 -5.13 11.12 1.26
C PHE A 63 -6.31 10.46 1.99
N LEU A 64 -6.71 9.26 1.60
CA LEU A 64 -7.77 8.51 2.31
C LEU A 64 -7.38 8.21 3.76
N TYR A 65 -6.13 7.83 4.01
CA TYR A 65 -5.60 7.64 5.35
C TYR A 65 -5.71 8.93 6.18
N SER A 66 -5.14 10.00 5.63
CA SER A 66 -5.08 11.32 6.24
C SER A 66 -6.46 11.92 6.56
N LEU A 67 -7.44 11.74 5.68
CA LEU A 67 -8.76 12.36 5.81
C LEU A 67 -9.70 11.57 6.71
N PHE A 68 -9.67 10.24 6.63
CA PHE A 68 -10.66 9.37 7.27
C PHE A 68 -10.03 8.42 8.29
N PHE A 69 -9.13 7.55 7.85
CA PHE A 69 -8.67 6.44 8.69
C PHE A 69 -7.85 6.87 9.90
N ILE A 70 -7.11 7.98 9.80
CA ILE A 70 -6.30 8.47 10.92
C ILE A 70 -7.17 8.77 12.14
N LYS A 71 -8.42 9.23 11.95
CA LYS A 71 -9.38 9.50 13.03
C LYS A 71 -10.10 8.23 13.47
N ILE A 72 -10.51 7.38 12.53
CA ILE A 72 -11.17 6.09 12.81
C ILE A 72 -10.28 5.21 13.69
N LEU A 73 -8.97 5.21 13.41
CA LEU A 73 -7.98 4.42 14.13
C LEU A 73 -7.30 5.19 15.27
N SER A 74 -7.91 6.27 15.76
CA SER A 74 -7.36 7.11 16.85
C SER A 74 -7.11 6.32 18.15
N TRP A 75 -7.84 5.21 18.35
CA TRP A 75 -7.63 4.28 19.47
C TRP A 75 -6.25 3.60 19.46
N ALA A 76 -5.59 3.49 18.30
CA ALA A 76 -4.23 2.99 18.19
C ALA A 76 -3.24 4.12 18.54
N LYS A 77 -2.63 4.03 19.74
CA LYS A 77 -1.76 5.08 20.29
C LYS A 77 -0.52 5.39 19.45
N ASN A 78 0.01 4.39 18.73
CA ASN A 78 1.24 4.53 17.94
C ASN A 78 0.90 4.80 16.48
N ASP A 79 1.47 5.88 15.92
CA ASP A 79 1.22 6.31 14.53
C ASP A 79 1.62 5.22 13.50
N TRP A 80 2.76 4.55 13.71
CA TRP A 80 3.21 3.46 12.83
C TRP A 80 2.33 2.21 12.90
N ILE A 81 1.78 1.87 14.08
CA ILE A 81 0.82 0.75 14.24
C ILE A 81 -0.49 1.10 13.53
N ARG A 82 -0.93 2.35 13.62
CA ARG A 82 -2.10 2.83 12.90
C ARG A 82 -1.94 2.71 11.40
N GLY A 83 -0.78 3.12 10.92
CA GLY A 83 -0.36 2.93 9.54
C GLY A 83 -0.39 1.46 9.13
N LEU A 84 0.20 0.57 9.93
CA LEU A 84 0.19 -0.88 9.71
C LEU A 84 -1.23 -1.44 9.55
N ILE A 85 -2.14 -1.11 10.48
CA ILE A 85 -3.54 -1.56 10.43
C ILE A 85 -4.20 -1.10 9.12
N TYR A 86 -3.99 0.15 8.74
CA TYR A 86 -4.50 0.67 7.47
C TYR A 86 -3.90 -0.05 6.26
N GLY A 87 -2.59 -0.32 6.28
CA GLY A 87 -1.91 -1.13 5.26
C GLY A 87 -2.52 -2.52 5.11
N ILE A 88 -2.77 -3.21 6.22
CA ILE A 88 -3.43 -4.53 6.22
C ILE A 88 -4.84 -4.46 5.60
N VAL A 89 -5.61 -3.42 5.93
CA VAL A 89 -6.94 -3.20 5.32
C VAL A 89 -6.81 -3.02 3.80
N ILE A 90 -5.84 -2.24 3.33
CA ILE A 90 -5.58 -2.11 1.89
C ILE A 90 -5.23 -3.47 1.30
N ALA A 91 -4.32 -4.23 1.91
CA ALA A 91 -3.90 -5.55 1.43
C ALA A 91 -5.11 -6.45 1.16
N ILE A 92 -6.02 -6.55 2.14
CA ILE A 92 -7.24 -7.36 2.04
C ILE A 92 -8.15 -6.86 0.91
N LEU A 93 -8.34 -5.54 0.79
CA LEU A 93 -9.15 -4.95 -0.27
C LEU A 93 -8.57 -5.23 -1.67
N MET A 94 -7.24 -5.17 -1.79
CA MET A 94 -6.55 -5.46 -3.05
C MET A 94 -6.66 -6.94 -3.41
N GLU A 95 -6.53 -7.84 -2.43
CA GLU A 95 -6.69 -9.27 -2.62
C GLU A 95 -8.12 -9.62 -3.06
N ILE A 96 -9.14 -9.06 -2.39
CA ILE A 96 -10.54 -9.21 -2.80
C ILE A 96 -10.75 -8.68 -4.24
N GLY A 97 -10.18 -7.52 -4.56
CA GLY A 97 -10.24 -6.94 -5.90
C GLY A 97 -9.64 -7.85 -6.97
N LEU A 98 -8.50 -8.49 -6.67
CA LEU A 98 -7.85 -9.46 -7.56
C LEU A 98 -8.76 -10.66 -7.82
N TYR A 99 -9.35 -11.26 -6.78
CA TYR A 99 -10.26 -12.40 -6.93
C TYR A 99 -11.52 -12.09 -7.74
N ILE A 100 -12.02 -10.85 -7.67
CA ILE A 100 -13.18 -10.43 -8.46
C ILE A 100 -12.80 -10.15 -9.93
N ALA A 101 -11.60 -9.61 -10.16
CA ALA A 101 -11.18 -9.16 -11.48
C ALA A 101 -10.66 -10.27 -12.40
N VAL A 102 -10.29 -11.44 -11.85
CA VAL A 102 -9.64 -12.51 -12.62
C VAL A 102 -10.39 -13.82 -12.44
N ASP A 103 -11.07 -14.27 -13.50
CA ASP A 103 -11.91 -15.48 -13.51
C ASP A 103 -11.13 -16.80 -13.31
N ASN A 104 -9.80 -16.81 -13.45
CA ASN A 104 -8.96 -18.02 -13.34
C ASN A 104 -7.60 -17.72 -12.69
N ILE A 105 -7.57 -17.36 -11.41
CA ILE A 105 -6.30 -17.26 -10.71
C ILE A 105 -5.77 -18.65 -10.38
N ILE A 106 -4.84 -19.15 -11.19
CA ILE A 106 -4.02 -20.32 -10.82
C ILE A 106 -2.91 -19.81 -9.91
N LEU A 107 -3.24 -19.59 -8.63
CA LEU A 107 -2.27 -19.27 -7.59
C LEU A 107 -1.58 -20.58 -7.18
N PRO A 108 -0.26 -20.74 -7.42
CA PRO A 108 0.45 -21.94 -7.02
C PRO A 108 0.45 -22.13 -5.50
N ASN A 109 0.33 -21.05 -4.71
CA ASN A 109 0.11 -21.11 -3.27
C ASN A 109 -0.57 -19.85 -2.72
N LEU A 110 -1.89 -19.94 -2.50
CA LEU A 110 -2.74 -18.86 -1.97
C LEU A 110 -2.18 -18.23 -0.69
N ILE A 111 -1.72 -19.08 0.24
CA ILE A 111 -1.31 -18.65 1.57
C ILE A 111 -0.05 -17.80 1.51
N LEU A 112 0.93 -18.21 0.69
CA LEU A 112 2.18 -17.47 0.51
C LEU A 112 1.96 -16.13 -0.18
N ASP A 113 1.06 -16.07 -1.17
CA ASP A 113 0.65 -14.82 -1.84
C ASP A 113 0.00 -13.84 -0.84
N THR A 114 -0.99 -14.30 -0.08
CA THR A 114 -1.63 -13.50 0.97
C THR A 114 -0.61 -12.98 1.99
N ILE A 115 0.34 -13.80 2.44
CA ILE A 115 1.39 -13.38 3.37
C ILE A 115 2.28 -12.29 2.74
N GLY A 116 2.70 -12.48 1.49
CA GLY A 116 3.49 -11.50 0.75
C GLY A 116 2.77 -10.15 0.63
N MET A 117 1.49 -10.18 0.28
CA MET A 117 0.60 -9.01 0.20
C MET A 117 0.48 -8.28 1.53
N LEU A 118 0.24 -9.02 2.63
CA LEU A 118 0.16 -8.45 3.97
C LEU A 118 1.46 -7.79 4.41
N ILE A 119 2.61 -8.39 4.09
CA ILE A 119 3.93 -7.81 4.41
C ILE A 119 4.15 -6.53 3.59
N ALA A 120 3.93 -6.58 2.28
CA ALA A 120 4.18 -5.46 1.38
C ALA A 120 3.34 -4.23 1.75
N TYR A 121 2.04 -4.43 1.92
CA TYR A 121 1.14 -3.35 2.32
C TYR A 121 1.25 -2.99 3.80
N GLY A 122 1.65 -3.91 4.66
CA GLY A 122 1.99 -3.61 6.04
C GLY A 122 3.15 -2.62 6.13
N ILE A 123 4.22 -2.84 5.36
CA ILE A 123 5.36 -1.93 5.25
C ILE A 123 4.92 -0.57 4.66
N PHE A 124 4.15 -0.57 3.58
CA PHE A 124 3.53 0.65 3.03
C PHE A 124 2.80 1.44 4.13
N GLY A 125 1.94 0.75 4.88
CA GLY A 125 1.16 1.32 5.96
C GLY A 125 2.02 1.90 7.08
N ILE A 126 3.03 1.15 7.55
CA ILE A 126 3.97 1.61 8.59
C ILE A 126 4.63 2.92 8.19
N VAL A 127 5.17 2.98 6.97
CA VAL A 127 5.84 4.16 6.43
C VAL A 127 4.85 5.33 6.37
N LEU A 128 3.65 5.09 5.85
CA LEU A 128 2.61 6.12 5.76
C LEU A 128 2.25 6.70 7.15
N GLY A 129 2.05 5.85 8.15
CA GLY A 129 1.75 6.26 9.52
C GLY A 129 2.87 7.08 10.17
N ALA A 130 4.13 6.77 9.87
CA ALA A 130 5.28 7.55 10.36
C ALA A 130 5.32 8.98 9.78
N PHE A 131 4.90 9.16 8.53
CA PHE A 131 4.88 10.46 7.86
C PHE A 131 3.61 11.28 8.11
N ILE A 132 2.51 10.63 8.50
CA ILE A 132 1.21 11.27 8.75
C ILE A 132 0.76 10.99 10.20
N PRO A 133 1.42 11.62 11.20
CA PRO A 133 1.11 11.36 12.61
C PRO A 133 -0.16 12.09 13.07
N LEU A 134 -0.95 11.46 13.94
CA LEU A 134 -2.15 12.09 14.53
C LEU A 134 -1.77 13.17 15.53
N SER A 135 -0.68 12.98 16.27
CA SER A 135 -0.19 13.93 17.28
C SER A 135 0.02 15.35 16.74
N LYS A 136 0.23 15.51 15.43
CA LYS A 136 0.38 16.81 14.77
C LYS A 136 -0.95 17.44 14.30
N ARG A 137 -2.06 16.71 14.36
CA ARG A 137 -3.37 17.09 13.82
C ARG A 137 -4.42 17.44 14.87
N GLU A 138 -4.15 17.10 16.13
CA GLU A 138 -4.98 17.48 17.28
C GLU A 138 -4.51 18.79 17.95
N LYS A 139 -3.53 19.49 17.34
CA LYS A 139 -3.10 20.86 17.70
C LYS A 139 -3.67 21.87 16.73
#